data_AF-L2GTS8-F1
#
_entry.id   AF-L2GTS8-F1
#
_cell.length_a   1.000
_cell.length_b   1.000
_cell.length_c   1.000
_cell.angle_alpha   90.00
_cell.angle_beta   90.00
_cell.angle_gamma   90.00
#
_symmetry.space_group_name_H-M   'P 1'
#
loop_
_entity.id
_entity.type
_entity.pdbx_description
1 polymer ?
#
loop_
_entity_poly.entity_id
_entity_poly.type
_entity_poly.pdbx_seq_one_letter_code
_entity_poly.pdbx_strand_id
1 'polypeptide(L)'
;MIKHWFNLSKKRFGIENVLYIFLFTEGPITFGPGIMASLNLKENIRSGNDILRGKVKYVRESKRYFDGLAKRMANLGLSIDILSATLNDIGLYEMQSLKNLTSGLVIMAQDFDHDIFTTSCEKNVRSKNGVMEMIFNAKFKIQTKVLMYRSGIGLGSPLLNQKNEQIGWKLGSLHRNSNVGFIFDCKTNRREDQVSYIQIITQYQQSDRKLITRVTTAARVVGKLQKFKQGFDQEAALILQARMFTFGTHLEEDLDLVRRIDRSLIHFVKKFGESNNHLKLSSSMTLYPNFHTT
;
A
#
# COMPACT_ATOMS: atom_id res chain seq x y z
N MET A 1 -17.13 17.11 -11.98
CA MET A 1 -17.36 15.86 -12.73
C MET A 1 -17.43 14.62 -11.82
N ILE A 2 -16.42 14.35 -11.00
CA ILE A 2 -16.37 13.16 -10.12
C ILE A 2 -17.53 13.07 -9.10
N LYS A 3 -17.90 14.17 -8.42
CA LYS A 3 -19.07 14.20 -7.50
C LYS A 3 -20.40 13.83 -8.18
N HIS A 4 -20.56 14.15 -9.46
CA HIS A 4 -21.78 13.87 -10.21
C HIS A 4 -21.89 12.37 -10.52
N TRP A 5 -20.78 11.73 -10.88
CA TRP A 5 -20.68 10.27 -11.07
C TRP A 5 -20.98 9.48 -9.78
N PHE A 6 -20.52 9.96 -8.62
CA PHE A 6 -20.82 9.31 -7.33
C PHE A 6 -22.32 9.28 -6.99
N ASN A 7 -23.06 10.33 -7.34
CA ASN A 7 -24.51 10.37 -7.11
C ASN A 7 -25.28 9.49 -8.11
N LEU A 8 -24.74 9.31 -9.33
CA LEU A 8 -25.31 8.44 -10.35
C LEU A 8 -25.15 6.95 -9.99
N SER A 9 -24.00 6.52 -9.46
CA SER A 9 -23.79 5.10 -9.14
C SER A 9 -24.70 4.61 -8.02
N LYS A 10 -24.96 5.44 -6.99
CA LYS A 10 -25.87 5.12 -5.89
C LYS A 10 -27.34 5.02 -6.31
N LYS A 11 -27.78 5.82 -7.28
CA LYS A 11 -29.20 5.93 -7.67
C LYS A 11 -29.65 4.91 -8.73
N ARG A 12 -28.76 4.44 -9.61
CA ARG A 12 -29.19 3.68 -10.80
C ARG A 12 -29.09 2.15 -10.69
N PHE A 13 -28.29 1.58 -9.79
CA PHE A 13 -27.87 0.18 -9.98
C PHE A 13 -28.06 -0.81 -8.82
N GLY A 14 -28.50 -0.41 -7.63
CA GLY A 14 -29.02 -1.34 -6.58
C GLY A 14 -28.12 -2.51 -6.12
N ILE A 15 -26.90 -2.63 -6.63
CA ILE A 15 -25.89 -3.67 -6.40
C ILE A 15 -24.60 -2.91 -6.08
N GLU A 16 -23.77 -3.41 -5.15
CA GLU A 16 -22.41 -2.92 -4.88
C GLU A 16 -21.52 -3.06 -6.13
N ASN A 17 -21.78 -2.29 -7.18
CA ASN A 17 -21.01 -2.33 -8.40
C ASN A 17 -19.63 -1.75 -8.12
N VAL A 18 -18.64 -2.61 -8.27
CA VAL A 18 -17.25 -2.19 -8.44
C VAL A 18 -17.17 -1.16 -9.56
N LEU A 19 -16.53 -0.04 -9.26
CA LEU A 19 -16.12 0.95 -10.26
C LEU A 19 -14.59 1.05 -10.27
N TYR A 20 -14.03 0.96 -11.47
CA TYR A 20 -12.62 1.14 -11.76
C TYR A 20 -12.45 2.38 -12.61
N ILE A 21 -11.62 3.33 -12.17
CA ILE A 21 -11.47 4.64 -12.81
C ILE A 21 -10.07 4.73 -13.42
N PHE A 22 -10.00 5.13 -14.68
CA PHE A 22 -8.75 5.55 -15.31
C PHE A 22 -8.72 7.07 -15.36
N LEU A 23 -7.68 7.69 -14.79
CA LEU A 23 -7.42 9.12 -14.90
C LEU A 23 -6.23 9.33 -15.83
N PHE A 24 -6.48 9.88 -17.01
CA PHE A 24 -5.44 10.34 -17.93
C PHE A 24 -5.16 11.83 -17.65
N THR A 25 -3.90 12.17 -17.40
CA THR A 25 -3.48 13.55 -17.07
C THR A 25 -2.09 13.84 -17.61
N GLU A 26 -1.85 15.07 -18.06
CA GLU A 26 -0.60 15.48 -18.73
C GLU A 26 0.06 16.71 -18.10
N GLY A 27 -0.46 17.17 -16.95
CA GLY A 27 0.08 18.34 -16.26
C GLY A 27 -0.58 18.60 -14.91
N PRO A 28 -0.17 19.69 -14.23
CA PRO A 28 -0.64 20.02 -12.90
C PRO A 28 -2.09 20.54 -12.92
N ILE A 29 -2.78 20.38 -11.80
CA ILE A 29 -4.14 20.91 -11.64
C ILE A 29 -4.06 22.41 -11.38
N THR A 30 -4.54 23.22 -12.31
CA THR A 30 -4.47 24.70 -12.24
C THR A 30 -5.79 25.36 -11.85
N PHE A 31 -6.87 24.60 -11.69
CA PHE A 31 -8.19 25.12 -11.36
C PHE A 31 -9.00 24.16 -10.48
N GLY A 32 -9.76 24.74 -9.54
CA GLY A 32 -10.72 24.02 -8.71
C GLY A 32 -10.12 23.27 -7.50
N PRO A 33 -10.91 22.41 -6.84
CA PRO A 33 -10.45 21.62 -5.71
C PRO A 33 -9.29 20.70 -6.09
N GLY A 34 -8.22 20.72 -5.30
CA GLY A 34 -7.00 20.01 -5.62
C GLY A 34 -6.02 20.81 -6.47
N ILE A 35 -6.19 22.12 -6.64
CA ILE A 35 -5.23 23.01 -7.32
C ILE A 35 -3.80 22.83 -6.79
N MET A 36 -2.81 22.97 -7.66
CA MET A 36 -1.40 22.61 -7.42
C MET A 36 -0.42 23.58 -8.03
N ALA A 37 -0.85 24.32 -9.04
CA ALA A 37 -0.07 25.31 -9.75
C ALA A 37 -0.97 26.50 -10.13
N SER A 38 -0.36 27.66 -10.30
CA SER A 38 -1.00 28.84 -10.86
C SER A 38 -1.06 28.74 -12.38
N LEU A 39 -1.97 29.48 -13.02
CA LEU A 39 -1.91 29.71 -14.48
C LEU A 39 -0.75 30.65 -14.87
N ASN A 40 -0.22 31.41 -13.91
CA ASN A 40 0.92 32.28 -14.14
C ASN A 40 2.22 31.47 -14.23
N LEU A 41 2.78 31.33 -15.43
CA LEU A 41 4.02 30.59 -15.69
C LEU A 41 5.26 31.15 -14.96
N LYS A 42 5.20 32.39 -14.45
CA LYS A 42 6.26 32.94 -13.59
C LYS A 42 6.25 32.31 -12.19
N GLU A 43 5.12 31.75 -11.76
CA GLU A 43 5.03 30.99 -10.51
C GLU A 43 5.46 29.54 -10.79
N ASN A 44 6.62 29.16 -10.26
CA ASN A 44 7.10 27.78 -10.36
C ASN A 44 6.14 26.81 -9.66
N ILE A 45 6.04 25.60 -10.23
CA ILE A 45 5.49 24.45 -9.52
C ILE A 45 6.41 24.15 -8.33
N ARG A 46 5.86 23.68 -7.20
CA ARG A 46 6.66 23.35 -6.01
C ARG A 46 7.74 22.29 -6.31
N SER A 47 8.90 22.45 -5.70
CA SER A 47 9.96 21.43 -5.67
C SER A 47 9.96 20.64 -4.36
N GLY A 48 10.73 19.54 -4.30
CA GLY A 48 10.97 18.81 -3.06
C GLY A 48 11.54 19.69 -1.94
N ASN A 49 12.44 20.62 -2.28
CA ASN A 49 13.00 21.56 -1.31
C ASN A 49 11.97 22.57 -0.80
N ASP A 50 11.03 22.99 -1.64
CA ASP A 50 9.95 23.89 -1.22
C ASP A 50 9.04 23.18 -0.22
N ILE A 51 8.71 21.90 -0.48
CA ILE A 51 7.94 21.05 0.45
C ILE A 51 8.67 20.93 1.79
N LEU A 52 9.95 20.55 1.78
CA LEU A 52 10.74 20.38 3.01
C LEU A 52 10.87 21.67 3.83
N ARG A 53 10.93 22.82 3.16
CA ARG A 53 11.01 24.15 3.81
C ARG A 53 9.62 24.73 4.15
N GLY A 54 8.54 24.02 3.86
CA GLY A 54 7.17 24.49 4.06
C GLY A 54 6.77 25.68 3.17
N LYS A 55 7.55 25.99 2.12
CA LYS A 55 7.31 27.09 1.19
C LYS A 55 6.34 26.69 0.07
N VAL A 56 5.15 26.21 0.47
CA VAL A 56 4.19 25.59 -0.45
C VAL A 56 2.83 26.29 -0.41
N LYS A 57 2.43 26.90 -1.53
CA LYS A 57 1.18 27.67 -1.65
C LYS A 57 -0.08 26.81 -1.70
N TYR A 58 -0.04 25.65 -2.37
CA TYR A 58 -1.23 24.85 -2.68
C TYR A 58 -1.22 23.42 -2.08
N VAL A 59 -0.05 22.94 -1.63
CA VAL A 59 0.17 21.52 -1.30
C VAL A 59 -0.77 21.04 -0.19
N ARG A 60 -0.93 21.83 0.88
CA ARG A 60 -1.70 21.43 2.07
C ARG A 60 -3.18 21.26 1.73
N GLU A 61 -3.77 22.24 1.06
CA GLU A 61 -5.16 22.23 0.63
C GLU A 61 -5.44 21.14 -0.39
N SER A 62 -4.49 20.93 -1.32
CA SER A 62 -4.60 19.89 -2.35
C SER A 62 -4.54 18.48 -1.76
N LYS A 63 -3.54 18.18 -0.93
CA LYS A 63 -3.45 16.90 -0.21
C LYS A 63 -4.71 16.63 0.60
N ARG A 64 -5.20 17.61 1.37
CA ARG A 64 -6.44 17.45 2.15
C ARG A 64 -7.64 17.08 1.28
N TYR A 65 -7.75 17.67 0.09
CA TYR A 65 -8.81 17.33 -0.86
C TYR A 65 -8.69 15.88 -1.35
N PHE A 66 -7.50 15.47 -1.79
CA PHE A 66 -7.26 14.13 -2.31
C PHE A 66 -7.36 13.05 -1.22
N ASP A 67 -6.90 13.32 0.00
CA ASP A 67 -7.07 12.41 1.14
C ASP A 67 -8.55 12.17 1.45
N GLY A 68 -9.36 13.23 1.41
CA GLY A 68 -10.81 13.13 1.56
C GLY A 68 -11.46 12.33 0.43
N LEU A 69 -11.00 12.51 -0.80
CA LEU A 69 -11.49 11.76 -1.96
C LEU A 69 -11.10 10.27 -1.89
N ALA A 70 -9.83 9.99 -1.63
CA ALA A 70 -9.29 8.64 -1.49
C ALA A 70 -10.00 7.84 -0.40
N LYS A 71 -10.23 8.45 0.78
CA LYS A 71 -10.99 7.81 1.88
C LYS A 71 -12.40 7.42 1.44
N ARG A 72 -13.11 8.30 0.71
CA ARG A 72 -14.46 7.99 0.19
C ARG A 72 -14.42 6.84 -0.83
N MET A 73 -13.46 6.87 -1.74
CA MET A 73 -13.28 5.82 -2.75
C MET A 73 -12.98 4.47 -2.14
N ALA A 74 -12.03 4.42 -1.20
CA ALA A 74 -11.66 3.21 -0.48
C ALA A 74 -12.84 2.65 0.35
N ASN A 75 -13.67 3.53 0.93
CA ASN A 75 -14.89 3.12 1.64
C ASN A 75 -15.92 2.46 0.74
N LEU A 76 -16.00 2.90 -0.52
CA LEU A 76 -16.88 2.34 -1.53
C LEU A 76 -16.27 1.13 -2.28
N GLY A 77 -15.02 0.74 -1.97
CA GLY A 77 -14.34 -0.36 -2.67
C GLY A 77 -13.93 -0.02 -4.10
N LEU A 78 -13.77 1.26 -4.42
CA LEU A 78 -13.37 1.73 -5.75
C LEU A 78 -11.84 1.78 -5.87
N SER A 79 -11.36 1.74 -7.11
CA SER A 79 -9.95 1.96 -7.45
C SER A 79 -9.80 3.00 -8.55
N ILE A 80 -8.66 3.70 -8.54
CA ILE A 80 -8.29 4.70 -9.55
C ILE A 80 -6.84 4.55 -9.97
N ASP A 81 -6.65 4.32 -11.25
CA ASP A 81 -5.35 4.39 -11.90
C ASP A 81 -5.07 5.80 -12.38
N ILE A 82 -3.83 6.25 -12.20
CA ILE A 82 -3.33 7.53 -12.70
C ILE A 82 -2.36 7.22 -13.85
N LEU A 83 -2.70 7.67 -15.04
CA LEU A 83 -1.95 7.44 -16.27
C LEU A 83 -1.51 8.78 -16.83
N SER A 84 -0.23 8.87 -17.17
CA SER A 84 0.38 10.09 -17.64
C SER A 84 1.52 9.79 -18.60
N ALA A 85 1.43 10.35 -19.80
CA ALA A 85 2.56 10.52 -20.70
C ALA A 85 2.82 12.04 -20.73
N THR A 86 3.85 12.51 -20.03
CA THR A 86 4.22 13.94 -19.98
C THR A 86 5.57 14.15 -19.33
N LEU A 87 6.23 15.26 -19.67
CA LEU A 87 7.41 15.76 -18.95
C LEU A 87 7.06 16.62 -17.73
N ASN A 88 5.79 17.03 -17.59
CA ASN A 88 5.36 17.94 -16.54
C ASN A 88 5.05 17.21 -15.22
N ASP A 89 5.16 17.94 -14.09
CA ASP A 89 4.63 17.42 -12.83
C ASP A 89 3.09 17.37 -12.89
N ILE A 90 2.53 16.16 -12.82
CA ILE A 90 1.08 15.93 -12.76
C ILE A 90 0.49 16.07 -11.37
N GLY A 91 1.33 16.17 -10.34
CA GLY A 91 0.86 16.28 -8.98
C GLY A 91 0.68 14.98 -8.23
N LEU A 92 1.52 13.99 -8.50
CA LEU A 92 1.42 12.69 -7.86
C LEU A 92 1.62 12.76 -6.33
N TYR A 93 2.40 13.72 -5.84
CA TYR A 93 2.64 13.91 -4.40
C TYR A 93 1.37 14.29 -3.62
N GLU A 94 0.48 15.05 -4.24
CA GLU A 94 -0.80 15.49 -3.69
C GLU A 94 -1.86 14.41 -3.86
N MET A 95 -1.83 13.73 -5.01
CA MET A 95 -2.73 12.63 -5.33
C MET A 95 -2.32 11.28 -4.71
N GLN A 96 -1.22 11.22 -3.98
CA GLN A 96 -0.60 9.98 -3.48
C GLN A 96 -1.60 9.08 -2.73
N SER A 97 -2.53 9.67 -1.98
CA SER A 97 -3.54 8.93 -1.23
C SER A 97 -4.54 8.19 -2.12
N LEU A 98 -4.82 8.68 -3.33
CA LEU A 98 -5.67 7.99 -4.30
C LEU A 98 -5.08 6.62 -4.62
N LYS A 99 -3.81 6.56 -5.03
CA LYS A 99 -3.09 5.30 -5.24
C LYS A 99 -3.04 4.48 -3.95
N ASN A 100 -2.56 5.08 -2.86
CA ASN A 100 -2.26 4.34 -1.64
C ASN A 100 -3.48 3.69 -1.00
N LEU A 101 -4.63 4.37 -0.94
CA LEU A 101 -5.82 3.86 -0.25
C LEU A 101 -6.75 3.04 -1.14
N THR A 102 -6.76 3.32 -2.44
CA THR A 102 -7.65 2.64 -3.39
C THR A 102 -6.97 1.48 -4.14
N SER A 103 -5.65 1.36 -3.97
CA SER A 103 -4.77 0.36 -4.57
C SER A 103 -4.71 0.37 -6.10
N GLY A 104 -5.01 1.52 -6.70
CA GLY A 104 -4.76 1.76 -8.12
C GLY A 104 -3.30 1.92 -8.46
N LEU A 105 -3.02 1.85 -9.75
CA LEU A 105 -1.69 1.94 -10.34
C LEU A 105 -1.36 3.37 -10.76
N VAL A 106 -0.06 3.59 -10.94
CA VAL A 106 0.45 4.81 -11.55
C VAL A 106 1.31 4.37 -12.73
N ILE A 107 0.91 4.78 -13.93
CA ILE A 107 1.70 4.61 -15.15
C ILE A 107 2.19 5.98 -15.57
N MET A 108 3.50 6.16 -15.54
CA MET A 108 4.14 7.38 -16.01
C MET A 108 5.12 7.02 -17.12
N ALA A 109 5.00 7.71 -18.23
CA ALA A 109 5.95 7.66 -19.34
C ALA A 109 6.32 9.09 -19.73
N GLN A 110 7.47 9.27 -20.35
CA GLN A 110 7.78 10.51 -21.05
C GLN A 110 7.13 10.46 -22.44
N ASP A 111 6.73 11.61 -23.00
CA ASP A 111 5.91 11.74 -24.21
C ASP A 111 6.43 10.97 -25.44
N PHE A 112 7.73 10.66 -25.48
CA PHE A 112 8.38 9.98 -26.60
C PHE A 112 8.41 8.45 -26.47
N ASP A 113 7.95 7.88 -25.36
CA ASP A 113 7.98 6.43 -25.10
C ASP A 113 6.58 5.80 -25.13
N HIS A 114 5.99 5.83 -26.33
CA HIS A 114 4.67 5.26 -26.60
C HIS A 114 4.59 3.77 -26.24
N ASP A 115 5.66 3.03 -26.49
CA ASP A 115 5.67 1.57 -26.34
C ASP A 115 5.69 1.18 -24.86
N ILE A 116 6.46 1.86 -24.00
CA ILE A 116 6.40 1.64 -22.56
C ILE A 116 5.01 1.96 -22.01
N PHE A 117 4.43 3.09 -22.42
CA PHE A 117 3.12 3.52 -21.94
C PHE A 117 2.02 2.52 -22.34
N THR A 118 1.93 2.18 -23.63
CA THR A 118 0.91 1.28 -24.17
C THR A 118 1.07 -0.14 -23.63
N THR A 119 2.30 -0.67 -23.63
CA THR A 119 2.58 -2.00 -23.07
C THR A 119 2.22 -2.08 -21.59
N SER A 120 2.45 -1.01 -20.82
CA SER A 120 2.07 -0.96 -19.40
C SER A 120 0.55 -0.93 -19.23
N CYS A 121 -0.17 -0.17 -20.06
CA CYS A 121 -1.63 -0.15 -20.06
C CYS A 121 -2.20 -1.54 -20.38
N GLU A 122 -1.70 -2.18 -21.44
CA GLU A 122 -2.13 -3.53 -21.87
C GLU A 122 -1.89 -4.59 -20.80
N LYS A 123 -0.73 -4.56 -20.14
CA LYS A 123 -0.42 -5.46 -19.02
C LYS A 123 -1.42 -5.30 -17.87
N ASN A 124 -1.89 -4.08 -17.62
CA ASN A 124 -2.81 -3.80 -16.51
C ASN A 124 -4.23 -4.29 -16.78
N VAL A 125 -4.70 -4.21 -18.03
CA VAL A 125 -6.05 -4.64 -18.44
C VAL A 125 -6.08 -6.04 -19.05
N ARG A 126 -4.97 -6.79 -18.92
CA ARG A 126 -4.84 -8.15 -19.46
C ARG A 126 -6.02 -9.02 -19.05
N SER A 127 -6.56 -9.74 -20.01
CA SER A 127 -7.68 -10.66 -19.81
C SER A 127 -7.35 -12.07 -20.31
N LYS A 128 -8.01 -13.06 -19.72
CA LYS A 128 -8.01 -14.45 -20.15
C LYS A 128 -9.46 -14.91 -20.26
N ASN A 129 -9.84 -15.43 -21.44
CA ASN A 129 -11.22 -15.85 -21.73
C ASN A 129 -12.27 -14.75 -21.47
N GLY A 130 -11.94 -13.49 -21.79
CA GLY A 130 -12.84 -12.35 -21.58
C GLY A 130 -12.95 -11.86 -20.12
N VAL A 131 -12.22 -12.47 -19.19
CA VAL A 131 -12.16 -12.06 -17.78
C VAL A 131 -10.80 -11.41 -17.50
N MET A 132 -10.79 -10.20 -16.95
CA MET A 132 -9.55 -9.52 -16.54
C MET A 132 -8.82 -10.36 -15.48
N GLU A 133 -7.50 -10.41 -15.56
CA GLU A 133 -6.68 -11.12 -14.56
C GLU A 133 -6.68 -10.40 -13.20
N MET A 134 -6.87 -9.07 -13.22
CA MET A 134 -7.05 -8.30 -12.00
C MET A 134 -8.43 -8.56 -11.37
N ILE A 135 -8.48 -8.38 -10.06
CA ILE A 135 -9.69 -8.55 -9.26
C ILE A 135 -10.03 -7.25 -8.55
N PHE A 136 -11.28 -7.12 -8.12
CA PHE A 136 -11.80 -5.87 -7.60
C PHE A 136 -12.45 -6.03 -6.22
N ASN A 137 -12.46 -4.92 -5.48
CA ASN A 137 -13.01 -4.83 -4.12
C ASN A 137 -12.60 -6.02 -3.24
N ALA A 138 -11.29 -6.31 -3.25
CA ALA A 138 -10.72 -7.43 -2.53
C ALA A 138 -10.72 -7.13 -1.02
N LYS A 139 -11.41 -7.97 -0.25
CA LYS A 139 -11.52 -7.88 1.22
C LYS A 139 -10.81 -9.09 1.82
N PHE A 140 -9.80 -8.84 2.63
CA PHE A 140 -9.02 -9.84 3.35
C PHE A 140 -9.49 -9.86 4.80
N LYS A 141 -10.36 -10.81 5.17
CA LYS A 141 -10.76 -11.03 6.55
C LYS A 141 -9.76 -11.98 7.21
N ILE A 142 -9.21 -11.55 8.34
CA ILE A 142 -8.16 -12.28 9.04
C ILE A 142 -8.75 -12.93 10.29
N GLN A 143 -8.58 -14.25 10.41
CA GLN A 143 -9.00 -15.00 11.58
C GLN A 143 -7.78 -15.69 12.20
N THR A 144 -7.59 -15.49 13.50
CA THR A 144 -6.50 -16.08 14.26
C THR A 144 -6.98 -16.52 15.63
N LYS A 145 -6.34 -17.53 16.20
CA LYS A 145 -6.66 -18.04 17.55
C LYS A 145 -5.69 -17.55 18.61
N VAL A 146 -4.39 -17.81 18.42
CA VAL A 146 -3.33 -17.51 19.40
C VAL A 146 -2.61 -16.21 19.06
N LEU A 147 -2.32 -15.99 17.78
CA LEU A 147 -1.86 -14.69 17.29
C LEU A 147 -3.00 -13.67 17.29
N MET A 148 -2.65 -12.39 17.38
CA MET A 148 -3.55 -11.26 17.23
C MET A 148 -3.18 -10.51 15.96
N TYR A 149 -4.13 -10.37 15.05
CA TYR A 149 -3.97 -9.49 13.91
C TYR A 149 -3.83 -8.02 14.38
N ARG A 150 -2.87 -7.29 13.82
CA ARG A 150 -2.63 -5.88 14.12
C ARG A 150 -2.99 -4.98 12.96
N SER A 151 -2.39 -5.22 11.81
CA SER A 151 -2.61 -4.37 10.64
C SER A 151 -2.26 -5.09 9.35
N GLY A 152 -2.82 -4.59 8.24
CA GLY A 152 -2.28 -4.83 6.92
C GLY A 152 -1.24 -3.76 6.62
N ILE A 153 -0.30 -4.08 5.74
CA ILE A 153 0.71 -3.15 5.27
C ILE A 153 0.89 -3.22 3.76
N GLY A 154 0.98 -2.05 3.15
CA GLY A 154 1.01 -1.86 1.70
C GLY A 154 -0.13 -0.98 1.22
N LEU A 155 -0.50 -1.15 -0.04
CA LEU A 155 -1.65 -0.46 -0.64
C LEU A 155 -2.96 -0.98 -0.05
N GLY A 156 -3.97 -0.12 -0.04
CA GLY A 156 -5.30 -0.39 0.46
C GLY A 156 -5.59 0.32 1.78
N SER A 157 -6.60 -0.17 2.49
CA SER A 157 -7.07 0.43 3.74
C SER A 157 -7.60 -0.63 4.70
N PRO A 158 -7.75 -0.30 6.00
CA PRO A 158 -8.36 -1.18 6.99
C PRO A 158 -9.75 -1.68 6.57
N LEU A 159 -9.98 -2.98 6.73
CA LEU A 159 -11.33 -3.55 6.69
C LEU A 159 -11.91 -3.48 8.10
N LEU A 160 -12.97 -2.69 8.26
CA LEU A 160 -13.63 -2.46 9.55
C LEU A 160 -14.90 -3.30 9.66
N ASN A 161 -15.20 -3.76 10.88
CA ASN A 161 -16.51 -4.31 11.21
C ASN A 161 -17.52 -3.20 11.58
N GLN A 162 -18.75 -3.58 11.93
CA GLN A 162 -19.80 -2.63 12.34
C GLN A 162 -19.46 -1.82 13.60
N LYS A 163 -18.49 -2.27 14.41
CA LYS A 163 -18.00 -1.59 15.61
C LYS A 163 -16.76 -0.73 15.34
N ASN A 164 -16.41 -0.51 14.07
CA ASN A 164 -15.18 0.17 13.64
C ASN A 164 -13.87 -0.51 14.09
N GLU A 165 -13.90 -1.80 14.41
CA GLU A 165 -12.71 -2.57 14.72
C GLU A 165 -12.09 -3.12 13.44
N GLN A 166 -10.76 -3.08 13.35
CA GLN A 166 -10.05 -3.60 12.21
C GLN A 166 -10.02 -5.13 12.24
N ILE A 167 -10.72 -5.75 11.29
CA ILE A 167 -10.82 -7.21 11.13
C ILE A 167 -10.01 -7.73 9.94
N GLY A 168 -9.30 -6.83 9.26
CA GLY A 168 -8.50 -7.18 8.11
C GLY A 168 -8.11 -5.98 7.26
N TRP A 169 -7.94 -6.22 5.97
CA TRP A 169 -7.49 -5.24 4.99
C TRP A 169 -8.35 -5.29 3.72
N LYS A 170 -8.46 -4.19 3.00
CA LYS A 170 -9.19 -4.12 1.72
C LYS A 170 -8.46 -3.32 0.66
N LEU A 171 -8.64 -3.73 -0.59
CA LEU A 171 -8.06 -3.15 -1.79
C LEU A 171 -9.17 -2.91 -2.81
N GLY A 172 -9.16 -1.76 -3.48
CA GLY A 172 -10.13 -1.45 -4.53
C GLY A 172 -9.89 -2.29 -5.78
N SER A 173 -8.61 -2.52 -6.10
CA SER A 173 -8.14 -3.47 -7.11
C SER A 173 -6.93 -4.26 -6.61
N LEU A 174 -6.79 -5.50 -7.07
CA LEU A 174 -5.61 -6.33 -6.84
C LEU A 174 -5.18 -6.93 -8.18
N HIS A 175 -3.95 -6.62 -8.60
CA HIS A 175 -3.34 -7.17 -9.79
C HIS A 175 -2.64 -8.50 -9.46
N ARG A 176 -2.33 -9.29 -10.48
CA ARG A 176 -1.67 -10.60 -10.34
C ARG A 176 -0.38 -10.55 -9.50
N ASN A 177 0.38 -9.46 -9.62
CA ASN A 177 1.67 -9.28 -8.93
C ASN A 177 1.55 -8.38 -7.69
N SER A 178 0.33 -7.98 -7.31
CA SER A 178 0.10 -7.24 -6.08
C SER A 178 0.31 -8.13 -4.86
N ASN A 179 0.78 -7.53 -3.78
CA ASN A 179 1.08 -8.22 -2.53
C ASN A 179 0.64 -7.34 -1.35
N VAL A 180 0.29 -7.99 -0.24
CA VAL A 180 -0.15 -7.33 0.99
C VAL A 180 0.56 -8.02 2.14
N GLY A 181 1.15 -7.24 3.05
CA GLY A 181 1.70 -7.77 4.29
C GLY A 181 0.65 -7.76 5.39
N PHE A 182 0.73 -8.72 6.32
CA PHE A 182 -0.11 -8.73 7.52
C PHE A 182 0.77 -8.85 8.75
N ILE A 183 0.58 -7.93 9.69
CA ILE A 183 1.33 -7.87 10.95
C ILE A 183 0.50 -8.55 12.04
N PHE A 184 1.16 -9.41 12.80
CA PHE A 184 0.58 -10.15 13.91
C PHE A 184 1.42 -9.96 15.16
N ASP A 185 0.73 -9.86 16.30
CA ASP A 185 1.33 -9.96 17.62
C ASP A 185 1.00 -11.29 18.28
N CYS A 186 1.78 -11.65 19.29
CA CYS A 186 1.45 -12.77 20.16
C CYS A 186 0.59 -12.29 21.34
N LYS A 187 -0.41 -13.08 21.72
CA LYS A 187 -1.08 -12.91 23.02
C LYS A 187 -0.08 -13.11 24.16
N THR A 188 -0.29 -12.39 25.26
CA THR A 188 0.52 -12.48 26.49
C THR A 188 0.40 -13.85 27.15
N ASN A 189 -0.83 -14.41 27.22
CA ASN A 189 -1.11 -15.69 27.88
C ASN A 189 -1.04 -16.87 26.90
N ARG A 190 0.14 -17.14 26.33
CA ARG A 190 0.36 -18.25 25.39
C ARG A 190 1.04 -19.43 26.05
N ARG A 191 0.66 -20.66 25.66
CA ARG A 191 1.40 -21.88 26.02
C ARG A 191 2.63 -22.00 25.13
N GLU A 192 3.74 -22.47 25.70
CA GLU A 192 4.94 -22.79 24.90
C GLU A 192 4.61 -23.87 23.87
N ASP A 193 5.18 -23.73 22.67
CA ASP A 193 4.99 -24.64 21.54
C ASP A 193 3.53 -24.81 21.10
N GLN A 194 2.67 -23.84 21.44
CA GLN A 194 1.29 -23.82 20.98
C GLN A 194 1.23 -23.50 19.48
N VAL A 195 0.49 -24.33 18.73
CA VAL A 195 0.20 -24.06 17.32
C VAL A 195 -0.83 -22.93 17.22
N SER A 196 -0.48 -21.89 16.46
CA SER A 196 -1.40 -20.85 16.02
C SER A 196 -1.80 -21.07 14.57
N TYR A 197 -3.10 -21.09 14.31
CA TYR A 197 -3.65 -21.06 12.96
C TYR A 197 -3.94 -19.62 12.55
N ILE A 198 -3.64 -19.31 11.29
CA ILE A 198 -3.95 -18.06 10.62
C ILE A 198 -4.79 -18.43 9.40
N GLN A 199 -5.99 -17.89 9.31
CA GLN A 199 -6.86 -18.04 8.15
C GLN A 199 -7.09 -16.68 7.52
N ILE A 200 -6.76 -16.58 6.23
CA ILE A 200 -6.98 -15.41 5.40
C ILE A 200 -8.11 -15.76 4.45
N ILE A 201 -9.26 -15.09 4.65
CA ILE A 201 -10.44 -15.24 3.82
C ILE A 201 -10.48 -14.04 2.89
N THR A 202 -10.18 -14.26 1.61
CA THR A 202 -10.17 -13.22 0.58
C THR A 202 -11.47 -13.29 -0.22
N GLN A 203 -12.30 -12.27 -0.12
CA GLN A 203 -13.51 -12.10 -0.92
C GLN A 203 -13.29 -11.02 -1.95
N TYR A 204 -13.65 -11.25 -3.20
CA TYR A 204 -13.45 -10.28 -4.27
C TYR A 204 -14.45 -10.50 -5.42
N GLN A 205 -14.49 -9.53 -6.31
CA GLN A 205 -15.27 -9.57 -7.54
C GLN A 205 -14.35 -9.65 -8.76
N GLN A 206 -14.66 -10.54 -9.70
CA GLN A 206 -14.01 -10.60 -11.02
C GLN A 206 -14.67 -9.62 -12.02
N SER A 207 -14.03 -9.35 -13.15
CA SER A 207 -14.60 -8.45 -14.17
C SER A 207 -15.91 -8.97 -14.79
N ASP A 208 -16.16 -10.27 -14.76
CA ASP A 208 -17.42 -10.91 -15.17
C ASP A 208 -18.50 -10.89 -14.07
N ARG A 209 -18.25 -10.14 -12.98
CA ARG A 209 -19.12 -9.95 -11.81
C ARG A 209 -19.26 -11.18 -10.90
N LYS A 210 -18.51 -12.25 -11.13
CA LYS A 210 -18.47 -13.36 -10.18
C LYS A 210 -17.87 -12.91 -8.86
N LEU A 211 -18.56 -13.26 -7.78
CA LEU A 211 -18.04 -13.11 -6.42
C LEU A 211 -17.31 -14.39 -6.04
N ILE A 212 -16.03 -14.25 -5.70
CA ILE A 212 -15.16 -15.37 -5.35
C ILE A 212 -14.74 -15.23 -3.90
N THR A 213 -14.74 -16.35 -3.18
CA THR A 213 -14.13 -16.46 -1.86
C THR A 213 -12.98 -17.46 -1.95
N ARG A 214 -11.78 -17.03 -1.56
CA ARG A 214 -10.61 -17.87 -1.41
C ARG A 214 -10.21 -17.93 0.05
N VAL A 215 -9.81 -19.11 0.51
CA VAL A 215 -9.33 -19.31 1.88
C VAL A 215 -7.90 -19.83 1.82
N THR A 216 -6.99 -19.13 2.49
CA THR A 216 -5.61 -19.59 2.72
C THR A 216 -5.45 -19.82 4.22
N THR A 217 -5.04 -21.02 4.60
CA THR A 217 -4.81 -21.37 6.00
C THR A 217 -3.34 -21.72 6.20
N ALA A 218 -2.71 -21.12 7.20
CA ALA A 218 -1.35 -21.41 7.62
C ALA A 218 -1.31 -21.74 9.12
N ALA A 219 -0.33 -22.54 9.52
CA ALA A 219 -0.08 -22.86 10.92
C ALA A 219 1.36 -22.50 11.29
N ARG A 220 1.55 -21.89 12.46
CA ARG A 220 2.86 -21.55 13.02
C ARG A 220 2.91 -21.90 14.50
N VAL A 221 3.98 -22.57 14.92
CA VAL A 221 4.25 -22.84 16.32
C VAL A 221 4.76 -21.56 16.98
N VAL A 222 4.14 -21.15 18.07
CA VAL A 222 4.61 -20.00 18.85
C VAL A 222 5.62 -20.51 19.88
N GLY A 223 6.92 -20.30 19.62
CA GLY A 223 8.02 -20.87 20.40
C GLY A 223 8.83 -19.85 21.23
N LYS A 224 9.95 -20.32 21.79
CA LYS A 224 11.00 -19.50 22.43
C LYS A 224 11.92 -18.83 21.40
N LEU A 225 12.70 -17.84 21.86
CA LEU A 225 13.68 -17.08 21.06
C LEU A 225 14.60 -17.97 20.21
N GLN A 226 15.06 -19.11 20.74
CA GLN A 226 15.96 -20.01 20.02
C GLN A 226 15.31 -20.64 18.77
N LYS A 227 14.03 -21.02 18.83
CA LYS A 227 13.30 -21.56 17.66
C LYS A 227 13.01 -20.46 16.63
N PHE A 228 12.84 -19.21 17.07
CA PHE A 228 12.69 -18.08 16.15
C PHE A 228 13.95 -17.82 15.32
N LYS A 229 15.16 -18.03 15.86
CA LYS A 229 16.41 -17.84 15.09
C LYS A 229 16.45 -18.75 13.85
N GLN A 230 16.04 -20.00 13.99
CA GLN A 230 16.04 -20.98 12.89
C GLN A 230 14.94 -20.74 11.85
N GLY A 231 13.79 -20.22 12.28
CA GLY A 231 12.66 -19.91 11.39
C GLY A 231 12.64 -18.48 10.85
N PHE A 232 13.71 -17.71 11.03
CA PHE A 232 13.79 -16.32 10.56
C PHE A 232 14.05 -16.28 9.06
N ASP A 233 13.13 -15.64 8.34
CA ASP A 233 13.26 -15.36 6.91
C ASP A 233 13.73 -13.92 6.75
N GLN A 234 15.03 -13.74 6.51
CA GLN A 234 15.66 -12.42 6.40
C GLN A 234 15.21 -11.62 5.19
N GLU A 235 14.87 -12.27 4.07
CA GLU A 235 14.40 -11.59 2.87
C GLU A 235 12.98 -11.06 3.09
N ALA A 236 12.08 -11.89 3.61
CA ALA A 236 10.72 -11.46 3.95
C ALA A 236 10.71 -10.37 5.03
N ALA A 237 11.56 -10.50 6.05
CA ALA A 237 11.70 -9.51 7.11
C ALA A 237 12.16 -8.15 6.57
N LEU A 238 13.16 -8.14 5.68
CA LEU A 238 13.66 -6.93 5.04
C LEU A 238 12.56 -6.22 4.24
N ILE A 239 11.90 -6.95 3.33
CA ILE A 239 10.85 -6.37 2.48
C ILE A 239 9.70 -5.82 3.33
N LEU A 240 9.31 -6.54 4.40
CA LEU A 240 8.26 -6.09 5.29
C LEU A 240 8.66 -4.82 6.07
N GLN A 241 9.89 -4.76 6.56
CA GLN A 241 10.39 -3.61 7.29
C GLN A 241 10.57 -2.39 6.37
N ALA A 242 11.07 -2.58 5.15
CA ALA A 242 11.13 -1.52 4.14
C ALA A 242 9.73 -0.94 3.88
N ARG A 243 8.68 -1.78 3.87
CA ARG A 243 7.30 -1.30 3.80
C ARG A 243 6.89 -0.54 5.04
N MET A 244 7.25 -0.99 6.25
CA MET A 244 6.93 -0.27 7.50
C MET A 244 7.52 1.13 7.53
N PHE A 245 8.68 1.32 6.92
CA PHE A 245 9.32 2.62 6.85
C PHE A 245 8.77 3.52 5.74
N THR A 246 8.36 2.94 4.61
CA THR A 246 7.93 3.70 3.42
C THR A 246 6.43 3.93 3.35
N PHE A 247 5.60 3.03 3.88
CA PHE A 247 4.16 3.20 3.90
C PHE A 247 3.72 4.00 5.14
N GLY A 248 3.08 5.13 4.90
CA GLY A 248 2.45 5.93 5.97
C GLY A 248 3.38 6.94 6.65
N THR A 249 4.65 7.04 6.26
CA THR A 249 5.50 8.17 6.65
C THR A 249 5.29 9.32 5.66
N HIS A 250 5.09 10.54 6.16
CA HIS A 250 5.07 11.74 5.33
C HIS A 250 6.50 12.21 5.03
N LEU A 251 6.74 12.82 3.86
CA LEU A 251 8.07 13.33 3.47
C LEU A 251 8.65 14.31 4.52
N GLU A 252 7.78 15.05 5.20
CA GLU A 252 8.14 15.98 6.29
C GLU A 252 8.66 15.24 7.54
N GLU A 253 8.28 13.97 7.72
CA GLU A 253 8.73 13.06 8.80
C GLU A 253 9.90 12.15 8.36
N ASP A 254 10.31 12.21 7.09
CA ASP A 254 11.37 11.37 6.51
C ASP A 254 12.80 11.85 6.79
N LEU A 255 13.00 13.05 7.35
CA LEU A 255 14.35 13.57 7.69
C LEU A 255 15.13 12.64 8.64
N ASP A 256 14.43 11.86 9.46
CA ASP A 256 15.00 10.87 10.38
C ASP A 256 14.83 9.40 9.91
N LEU A 257 14.44 9.16 8.65
CA LEU A 257 14.21 7.81 8.14
C LEU A 257 15.47 6.93 8.26
N VAL A 258 16.63 7.43 7.82
CA VAL A 258 17.92 6.73 7.95
C VAL A 258 18.21 6.36 9.40
N ARG A 259 18.04 7.31 10.33
CA ARG A 259 18.23 7.06 11.77
C ARG A 259 17.24 6.04 12.34
N ARG A 260 16.02 5.94 11.82
CA ARG A 260 15.04 4.92 12.24
C ARG A 260 15.46 3.53 11.74
N ILE A 261 15.95 3.45 10.51
CA ILE A 261 16.51 2.21 9.95
C ILE A 261 17.71 1.75 10.78
N ASP A 262 18.68 2.65 11.03
CA ASP A 262 19.88 2.35 11.82
C ASP A 262 19.54 1.88 13.24
N ARG A 263 18.63 2.57 13.93
CA ARG A 263 18.19 2.16 15.28
C ARG A 263 17.56 0.78 15.28
N SER A 264 16.75 0.47 14.26
CA SER A 264 16.13 -0.84 14.13
C SER A 264 17.19 -1.94 13.90
N LEU A 265 18.19 -1.67 13.06
CA LEU A 265 19.29 -2.60 12.81
C LEU A 265 20.13 -2.81 14.07
N ILE A 266 20.51 -1.74 14.78
CA ILE A 266 21.26 -1.83 16.04
C ILE A 266 20.49 -2.67 17.06
N HIS A 267 19.17 -2.46 17.19
CA HIS A 267 18.35 -3.26 18.11
C HIS A 267 18.33 -4.74 17.72
N PHE A 268 18.22 -5.04 16.43
CA PHE A 268 18.27 -6.40 15.91
C PHE A 268 19.60 -7.08 16.24
N VAL A 269 20.72 -6.44 15.91
CA VAL A 269 22.08 -6.96 16.16
C VAL A 269 22.33 -7.17 17.65
N LYS A 270 21.95 -6.22 18.51
CA LYS A 270 22.08 -6.36 19.97
C LYS A 270 21.28 -7.54 20.53
N LYS A 271 20.12 -7.83 19.94
CA LYS A 271 19.20 -8.87 20.43
C LYS A 271 19.56 -10.27 19.93
N PHE A 272 20.06 -10.38 18.71
CA PHE A 272 20.27 -11.67 18.05
C PHE A 272 21.74 -12.03 17.80
N GLY A 273 22.63 -11.04 17.84
CA GLY A 273 24.07 -11.22 17.72
C GLY A 273 24.69 -11.87 18.95
N GLU A 274 25.72 -12.66 18.69
CA GLU A 274 26.58 -13.26 19.71
C GLU A 274 27.95 -12.57 19.62
N SER A 275 28.52 -12.20 20.76
CA SER A 275 29.78 -11.45 20.82
C SER A 275 30.78 -12.16 21.72
N ASN A 276 31.67 -12.94 21.10
CA ASN A 276 32.89 -13.45 21.73
C ASN A 276 34.08 -12.96 20.90
N ASN A 277 34.60 -11.77 21.22
CA ASN A 277 35.62 -10.99 20.48
C ASN A 277 35.24 -10.49 19.08
N HIS A 278 34.33 -11.16 18.37
CA HIS A 278 33.74 -10.69 17.12
C HIS A 278 32.21 -10.85 17.15
N LEU A 279 31.51 -9.89 16.54
CA LEU A 279 30.07 -9.96 16.36
C LEU A 279 29.72 -11.02 15.32
N LYS A 280 28.90 -12.00 15.71
CA LYS A 280 28.42 -13.05 14.81
C LYS A 280 26.90 -13.16 14.86
N LEU A 281 26.28 -13.28 13.69
CA LEU A 281 24.86 -13.62 13.54
C LEU A 281 24.71 -15.06 13.06
N SER A 282 23.54 -15.65 13.31
CA SER A 282 23.17 -16.94 12.70
C SER A 282 23.09 -16.81 11.18
N SER A 283 23.36 -17.89 10.45
CA SER A 283 23.31 -17.90 8.98
C SER A 283 21.96 -17.49 8.39
N SER A 284 20.87 -17.66 9.12
CA SER A 284 19.53 -17.19 8.72
C SER A 284 19.36 -15.66 8.80
N MET A 285 20.32 -14.94 9.40
CA MET A 285 20.23 -13.51 9.73
C MET A 285 21.40 -12.68 9.20
N THR A 286 22.39 -13.28 8.56
CA THR A 286 23.64 -12.61 8.16
C THR A 286 23.46 -11.61 7.02
N LEU A 287 22.47 -11.78 6.14
CA LEU A 287 22.22 -10.83 5.05
C LEU A 287 21.40 -9.64 5.49
N TYR A 288 20.60 -9.78 6.54
CA TYR A 288 19.71 -8.73 7.02
C TYR A 288 20.43 -7.38 7.27
N PRO A 289 21.61 -7.33 7.93
CA PRO A 289 22.40 -6.10 8.02
C PRO A 289 22.92 -5.57 6.68
N ASN A 290 23.34 -6.43 5.75
CA ASN A 290 23.96 -6.02 4.48
C ASN A 290 22.96 -5.27 3.57
N PHE A 291 21.69 -5.65 3.63
CA PHE A 291 20.64 -4.97 2.86
C PHE A 291 20.31 -3.56 3.37
N HIS A 292 20.79 -3.18 4.56
CA HIS A 292 20.62 -1.81 5.06
C HIS A 292 21.75 -0.86 4.63
N THR A 293 22.86 -1.40 4.12
CA THR A 293 24.07 -0.63 3.75
C THR A 293 24.28 -0.46 2.25
N THR A 294 23.36 -0.98 1.43
CA THR A 294 23.35 -0.81 -0.04
C THR A 294 22.36 0.26 -0.44
#